data_AF-A0A3M1H9C3-F1
#
_entry.id   AF-A0A3M1H9C3-F1
#
_cell.length_a   1.000
_cell.length_b   1.000
_cell.length_c   1.000
_cell.angle_alpha   90.00
_cell.angle_beta   90.00
_cell.angle_gamma   90.00
#
_symmetry.space_group_name_H-M   'P 1'
#
loop_
_entity.id
_entity.type
_entity.pdbx_description
1 polymer ?
#
loop_
_entity_poly.entity_id
_entity_poly.type
_entity_poly.pdbx_seq_one_letter_code
_entity_poly.pdbx_strand_id
1 'polypeptide(L)'
;MVLASLWRRVNFFEKVLLLVGILVTVVGFFFINKLYTGEGHLSWALLQAAFLWMLLIFLIILTDSNETVKEELKEEIREHKKETKLLRDISEQQLKELQLLRKTLSAKKKR
;
A
#
# COMPACT_ATOMS: atom_id res chain seq x y z
N MET A 1 -17.56 2.37 7.32
CA MET A 1 -16.32 2.76 6.60
C MET A 1 -15.07 2.03 7.10
N VAL A 2 -14.95 1.73 8.40
CA VAL A 2 -13.79 1.02 8.99
C VAL A 2 -13.74 -0.49 8.68
N LEU A 3 -14.88 -1.11 8.33
CA LEU A 3 -14.95 -2.57 8.13
C LEU A 3 -14.59 -3.05 6.71
N ALA A 4 -14.47 -2.15 5.73
CA ALA A 4 -14.12 -2.53 4.36
C ALA A 4 -12.61 -2.75 4.15
N SER A 5 -11.76 -2.23 5.05
CA SER A 5 -10.30 -2.40 4.97
C SER A 5 -9.81 -3.76 5.48
N LEU A 6 -10.66 -4.54 6.15
CA LEU A 6 -10.28 -5.84 6.72
C LEU A 6 -10.28 -6.99 5.72
N TRP A 7 -10.80 -6.79 4.50
CA TRP A 7 -10.79 -7.82 3.45
C TRP A 7 -9.70 -7.59 2.41
N ARG A 8 -8.51 -7.21 2.86
CA ARG A 8 -7.31 -7.13 2.02
C ARG A 8 -6.78 -8.53 1.75
N ARG A 9 -6.42 -8.83 0.49
CA ARG A 9 -5.68 -10.06 0.16
C ARG A 9 -4.29 -9.94 0.77
N VAL A 10 -4.01 -10.80 1.76
CA VAL A 10 -2.68 -10.90 2.37
C VAL A 10 -1.64 -11.17 1.28
N ASN A 11 -0.80 -10.16 1.00
CA ASN A 11 0.17 -10.26 -0.07
C ASN A 11 1.38 -11.11 0.36
N PHE A 12 2.19 -11.57 -0.61
CA PHE A 12 3.42 -12.32 -0.33
C PHE A 12 4.35 -11.54 0.63
N PHE A 13 4.42 -10.21 0.46
CA PHE A 13 5.22 -9.34 1.32
C PHE A 13 4.77 -9.40 2.78
N GLU A 14 3.47 -9.25 3.04
CA GLU A 14 2.89 -9.31 4.39
C GLU A 14 3.17 -10.67 5.06
N LYS A 15 3.08 -11.78 4.30
CA LYS A 15 3.42 -13.12 4.84
C LYS A 15 4.89 -13.23 5.24
N VAL A 16 5.81 -12.71 4.42
CA VAL A 16 7.25 -12.71 4.71
C VAL A 16 7.54 -11.81 5.91
N LEU A 17 6.94 -10.62 5.95
CA LEU A 17 7.15 -9.64 7.01
C LEU A 17 6.58 -10.12 8.35
N LEU A 18 5.46 -10.85 8.34
CA LEU A 18 4.89 -11.49 9.53
C LEU A 18 5.82 -12.60 10.05
N LEU A 19 6.39 -13.43 9.16
CA LEU A 19 7.36 -14.45 9.53
C LEU A 19 8.63 -13.81 10.12
N VAL A 20 9.17 -12.77 9.48
CA VAL A 20 10.33 -12.01 9.96
C VAL A 20 10.01 -11.34 11.30
N GLY A 21 8.82 -10.77 11.47
CA GLY A 21 8.36 -10.15 12.71
C GLY A 21 8.38 -11.14 13.88
N ILE A 22 7.80 -12.34 13.68
CA ILE A 22 7.82 -13.40 14.70
C ILE A 22 9.25 -13.80 15.05
N LEU A 23 10.12 -14.02 14.05
CA LEU A 23 11.52 -14.36 14.28
C LEU A 23 12.24 -13.29 15.09
N VAL A 24 12.08 -12.03 14.74
CA VAL A 24 12.69 -10.90 15.44
C VAL A 24 12.19 -10.78 16.87
N THR A 25 10.91 -11.07 17.13
CA THR A 25 10.36 -11.07 18.49
C THR A 25 10.97 -12.19 19.33
N VAL A 26 11.01 -13.42 18.82
CA VAL A 26 11.53 -14.57 19.56
C VAL A 26 13.04 -14.42 19.80
N VAL A 27 13.79 -14.06 18.75
CA VAL A 27 15.25 -13.90 18.83
C VAL A 27 15.62 -12.73 19.74
N GLY A 28 14.96 -11.58 19.58
CA GLY A 28 15.25 -10.42 20.43
C GLY A 28 14.92 -10.65 21.89
N PHE A 29 13.82 -11.33 22.19
CA PHE A 29 13.50 -11.75 23.56
C PHE A 29 14.56 -12.69 24.12
N PHE A 30 15.02 -13.67 23.34
CA PHE A 30 16.09 -14.59 23.75
C PHE A 30 17.40 -13.86 24.06
N PHE A 31 17.82 -12.91 23.21
CA PHE A 31 19.02 -12.12 23.45
C PHE A 31 18.92 -11.23 24.69
N ILE A 32 17.80 -10.54 24.87
CA ILE A 32 17.57 -9.68 26.05
C ILE A 32 17.56 -10.52 27.34
N ASN A 33 16.89 -11.67 27.32
CA ASN A 33 16.83 -12.56 28.48
C ASN A 33 18.22 -13.12 28.81
N LYS A 34 18.99 -13.55 27.81
CA LYS A 34 20.37 -14.01 27.99
C LYS A 34 21.27 -12.92 28.56
N LEU A 35 21.12 -11.67 28.10
CA LEU A 35 21.88 -10.53 28.62
C LEU A 35 21.53 -10.24 30.08
N TYR A 36 20.24 -10.32 30.42
CA TYR A 36 19.73 -10.12 31.78
C TYR A 36 20.21 -11.22 32.75
N THR A 37 20.17 -12.50 32.35
CA THR A 37 20.64 -13.60 33.21
C THR A 37 22.17 -13.65 33.33
N GLY A 38 22.90 -13.17 32.33
CA GLY A 38 24.37 -13.11 32.37
C GLY A 38 24.92 -12.02 33.28
N GLU A 39 24.32 -10.83 33.26
CA GLU A 39 24.79 -9.70 34.07
C GLU A 39 24.11 -9.64 35.44
N GLY A 40 22.86 -10.12 35.60
CA GLY A 40 22.17 -10.18 36.90
C GLY A 40 21.80 -8.82 37.51
N HIS A 41 22.11 -7.71 36.83
CA HIS A 41 21.71 -6.35 37.18
C HIS A 41 21.20 -5.59 35.95
N LEU A 42 20.40 -4.54 36.18
CA LEU A 42 19.97 -3.62 35.14
C LEU A 42 21.15 -2.79 34.65
N SER A 43 21.85 -3.30 33.65
CA SER A 43 22.95 -2.62 32.97
C SER A 43 22.44 -1.60 31.96
N TRP A 44 23.21 -0.53 31.75
CA TRP A 44 22.94 0.46 30.72
C TRP A 44 22.87 -0.17 29.32
N ALA A 45 23.70 -1.20 29.09
CA ALA A 45 23.68 -1.97 27.85
C ALA A 45 22.36 -2.72 27.62
N LEU A 46 21.74 -3.24 28.70
CA LEU A 46 20.44 -3.91 28.63
C LEU A 46 19.33 -2.91 28.27
N LEU A 47 19.34 -1.72 28.86
CA LEU A 47 18.38 -0.66 28.54
C LEU A 47 18.51 -0.22 27.08
N GLN A 48 19.75 -0.02 26.61
CA GLN A 48 20.03 0.31 25.23
C GLN A 48 19.56 -0.80 24.28
N ALA A 49 19.84 -2.07 24.59
CA ALA A 49 19.41 -3.21 23.78
C ALA A 49 17.88 -3.31 23.69
N ALA A 50 17.17 -3.12 24.81
CA ALA A 50 15.71 -3.12 24.85
C ALA A 50 15.12 -1.96 24.03
N PHE A 51 15.73 -0.76 24.11
CA PHE A 51 15.31 0.40 23.34
C PHE A 51 15.52 0.20 21.83
N LEU A 52 16.69 -0.29 21.41
CA LEU A 52 16.95 -0.63 20.01
C LEU A 52 16.01 -1.71 19.50
N TRP A 53 15.68 -2.71 20.33
CA TRP A 53 14.75 -3.77 19.96
C TRP A 53 13.33 -3.24 19.76
N MET A 54 12.84 -2.34 20.63
CA MET A 54 11.57 -1.65 20.39
C MET A 54 11.59 -0.83 19.10
N LEU A 55 12.69 -0.11 18.83
CA LEU A 55 12.84 0.67 17.60
C LEU A 55 12.80 -0.23 16.37
N LEU A 56 13.43 -1.41 16.43
CA LEU A 56 13.39 -2.40 15.36
C LEU A 56 11.95 -2.88 15.08
N ILE A 57 11.18 -3.20 16.12
CA ILE A 57 9.76 -3.57 15.97
C ILE A 57 8.97 -2.43 15.33
N PHE A 58 9.22 -1.19 15.76
CA PHE A 58 8.58 -0.01 15.19
C PHE A 58 8.88 0.14 13.69
N LEU A 59 10.13 -0.06 13.27
CA LEU A 59 10.51 -0.01 11.84
C LEU A 59 9.84 -1.09 11.01
N ILE A 60 9.65 -2.30 11.57
CA ILE A 60 8.94 -3.39 10.89
C ILE A 60 7.49 -2.98 10.62
N ILE A 61 6.80 -2.42 11.62
CA ILE A 61 5.41 -1.93 11.48
C ILE A 61 5.32 -0.79 10.46
N LEU A 62 6.28 0.14 10.49
CA LEU A 62 6.31 1.27 9.56
C LEU A 62 6.56 0.82 8.12
N THR A 63 7.37 -0.22 7.93
CA THR A 63 7.63 -0.83 6.63
C THR A 63 6.37 -1.48 6.06
N ASP A 64 5.62 -2.21 6.88
CA ASP A 64 4.34 -2.82 6.48
C ASP A 64 3.31 -1.76 6.06
N SER A 65 3.18 -0.70 6.86
CA SER A 65 2.31 0.44 6.56
C SER A 65 2.69 1.12 5.23
N ASN A 66 3.99 1.32 4.98
CA ASN A 66 4.45 1.95 3.75
C ASN A 66 4.19 1.11 2.49
N GLU A 67 4.35 -0.21 2.58
CA GLU A 67 4.07 -1.08 1.43
C GLU A 67 2.56 -1.11 1.12
N THR A 68 1.74 -1.16 2.17
CA THR A 68 0.28 -1.04 2.07
C THR A 68 -0.14 0.19 1.30
N VAL A 69 0.35 1.36 1.70
CA VAL A 69 0.01 2.65 1.07
C VAL A 69 0.48 2.69 -0.40
N LYS A 70 1.62 2.10 -0.72
CA LYS A 70 2.10 2.03 -2.11
C LYS A 70 1.21 1.16 -3.00
N GLU A 71 0.72 0.05 -2.47
CA GLU A 71 -0.19 -0.83 -3.22
C GLU A 71 -1.53 -0.13 -3.49
N GLU A 72 -2.12 0.47 -2.45
CA GLU A 72 -3.36 1.25 -2.57
C GLU A 72 -3.21 2.39 -3.59
N LEU A 73 -2.12 3.16 -3.51
CA LEU A 73 -1.85 4.24 -4.46
C LEU A 73 -1.69 3.73 -5.90
N LYS A 74 -1.06 2.58 -6.08
CA LYS A 74 -0.89 1.97 -7.41
C LYS A 74 -2.21 1.50 -8.00
N GLU A 75 -3.11 0.99 -7.18
CA GLU A 75 -4.46 0.62 -7.60
C GLU A 75 -5.27 1.85 -8.00
N GLU A 76 -5.28 2.90 -7.17
CA GLU A 76 -5.95 4.18 -7.44
C GLU A 76 -5.47 4.80 -8.77
N ILE A 77 -4.15 4.84 -8.99
CA ILE A 77 -3.56 5.34 -10.25
C ILE A 77 -4.04 4.52 -11.46
N ARG A 78 -4.17 3.20 -11.30
CA ARG A 78 -4.63 2.31 -12.37
C ARG A 78 -6.10 2.56 -12.69
N GLU A 79 -6.92 2.79 -11.68
CA GLU A 79 -8.34 3.12 -11.85
C GLU A 79 -8.50 4.47 -12.56
N HIS A 80 -7.85 5.53 -12.06
CA HIS A 80 -7.87 6.84 -12.70
C HIS A 80 -7.37 6.81 -14.15
N LYS A 81 -6.35 5.99 -14.46
CA LYS A 81 -5.88 5.82 -15.83
C LYS A 81 -6.95 5.19 -16.74
N LYS A 82 -7.73 4.22 -16.23
CA LYS A 82 -8.84 3.62 -16.98
C LYS A 82 -9.96 4.62 -17.18
N GLU A 83 -10.35 5.34 -16.14
CA GLU A 83 -11.39 6.38 -16.21
C GLU A 83 -11.02 7.44 -17.23
N THR A 84 -9.79 7.96 -17.17
CA THR A 84 -9.30 8.98 -18.12
C THR A 84 -9.33 8.46 -19.56
N LYS A 85 -8.97 7.19 -19.78
CA LYS A 85 -9.05 6.57 -21.11
C LYS A 85 -10.50 6.47 -21.59
N LEU A 86 -11.41 6.05 -20.71
CA LEU A 86 -12.82 5.87 -21.03
C LEU A 86 -13.49 7.23 -21.36
N LEU A 87 -13.18 8.26 -20.58
CA LEU A 87 -13.60 9.64 -20.86
C LEU A 87 -13.08 10.15 -22.21
N ARG A 88 -11.82 9.84 -22.54
CA ARG A 88 -11.24 10.20 -23.85
C ARG A 88 -11.98 9.52 -25.00
N ASP A 89 -12.24 8.22 -24.88
CA ASP A 89 -12.93 7.45 -25.91
C ASP A 89 -14.38 7.95 -26.12
N ILE A 90 -15.08 8.29 -25.03
CA ILE A 90 -16.41 8.92 -25.10
C ILE A 90 -16.35 10.29 -25.80
N SER A 91 -15.36 11.12 -25.45
CA SER A 91 -15.19 12.44 -26.07
C SER A 91 -14.96 12.35 -27.59
N GLU A 92 -14.13 11.39 -28.02
CA GLU A 92 -13.92 11.12 -29.45
C GLU A 92 -15.18 10.64 -30.16
N GLN A 93 -15.99 9.80 -29.51
CA GLN A 93 -17.27 9.34 -30.06
C GLN A 93 -18.27 10.49 -30.22
N GLN A 94 -18.43 11.33 -29.19
CA GLN A 94 -19.31 12.50 -29.25
C GLN A 94 -18.89 13.48 -30.36
N LEU A 95 -17.59 13.69 -30.55
CA LEU A 95 -17.08 14.53 -31.63
C LEU A 95 -17.47 13.98 -33.01
N LYS A 96 -17.35 12.66 -33.21
CA LYS A 96 -17.75 11.99 -34.46
C LYS A 96 -19.25 12.11 -34.70
N GLU A 97 -20.08 11.92 -33.68
CA GLU A 97 -21.53 12.08 -33.78
C GLU A 97 -21.93 13.50 -34.17
N LEU A 98 -21.34 14.53 -33.54
CA LEU A 98 -21.60 15.93 -33.88
C LEU A 98 -21.18 16.26 -35.32
N GLN A 99 -20.06 15.73 -35.79
CA GLN A 99 -19.62 15.92 -37.17
C GLN A 99 -20.59 15.28 -38.17
N LEU A 100 -21.09 14.08 -37.87
CA LEU A 100 -22.09 13.40 -38.69
C LEU A 100 -23.41 14.19 -38.74
N LEU A 101 -23.90 14.64 -37.58
CA LEU A 101 -25.10 15.47 -37.46
C LEU A 101 -24.97 16.79 -38.24
N ARG A 102 -23.80 17.45 -38.17
CA ARG A 102 -23.56 18.67 -38.94
C ARG A 102 -23.59 18.42 -40.45
N LYS A 103 -22.99 17.30 -40.91
CA LYS A 103 -23.01 16.92 -42.32
C LYS A 103 -24.43 16.63 -42.81
N THR A 104 -25.22 15.84 -42.07
CA THR A 104 -26.61 15.51 -42.44
C THR A 104 -27.51 16.74 -42.48
N LEU A 105 -27.38 17.66 -41.51
CA LEU A 105 -28.12 18.93 -41.51
C LEU A 105 -27.73 19.82 -42.70
N SER A 106 -26.44 19.91 -43.04
CA SER A 106 -25.99 20.69 -44.20
C SER A 106 -26.50 20.12 -45.53
N ALA A 107 -26.58 18.79 -45.65
CA ALA A 107 -27.10 18.12 -46.82
C ALA A 107 -28.62 18.33 -46.97
N LYS A 108 -29.37 18.31 -45.85
CA LYS A 108 -30.81 18.58 -45.84
C LYS A 108 -31.14 20.03 -46.19
N LYS A 109 -30.29 21.00 -45.81
CA LYS A 109 -30.47 22.42 -46.16
C LYS A 109 -30.23 22.74 -47.65
N LYS A 110 -29.51 21.86 -48.37
CA LYS A 110 -29.21 22.00 -49.81
C LYS A 110 -30.29 21.38 -50.72
N ARG A 111 -31.25 20.65 -50.16
CA ARG A 111 -32.46 20.16 -50.83
C ARG A 111 -33.62 21.09 -50.51
#